data_AF-A0A3D4AYF4-F1
#
_entry.id   AF-A0A3D4AYF4-F1
#
_cell.length_a   1.000
_cell.length_b   1.000
_cell.length_c   1.000
_cell.angle_alpha   90.00
_cell.angle_beta   90.00
_cell.angle_gamma   90.00
#
_symmetry.space_group_name_H-M   'P 1'
#
loop_
_entity.id
_entity.type
_entity.pdbx_description
1 polymer ?
#
loop_
_entity_poly.entity_id
_entity_poly.type
_entity_poly.pdbx_seq_one_letter_code
_entity_poly.pdbx_strand_id
1 'polypeptide(L)' 'VEDTAVSPEKLPEYIRRFDEIVRRHDTVASYYAHASVGTIHIRPMINLKKTDEIARMRSIAEEIRDLVLEFGGAM' A
#
# COMPACT_ATOMS: atom_id res chain seq x y z
N VAL A 1 -1.11 1.46 6.24
CA VAL A 1 -1.47 1.00 4.87
C VAL A 1 -2.37 2.00 4.18
N GLU A 2 -3.42 2.47 4.88
CA GLU A 2 -4.53 3.19 4.24
C GLU A 2 -4.16 4.57 3.70
N ASP A 3 -3.20 5.30 4.28
CA ASP A 3 -2.79 6.62 3.79
C ASP A 3 -1.28 6.66 3.62
N THR A 4 -0.81 6.91 2.41
CA THR A 4 0.61 7.15 2.13
C THR A 4 0.76 8.29 1.16
N ALA A 5 1.83 9.07 1.29
CA ALA A 5 2.12 10.18 0.39
C ALA A 5 3.55 10.09 -0.14
N VAL A 6 3.72 10.26 -1.45
CA VAL A 6 5.02 10.40 -2.13
C VAL A 6 4.95 11.57 -3.10
N SER A 7 6.08 12.09 -3.57
CA SER A 7 6.04 13.15 -4.57
C SER A 7 5.24 12.74 -5.81
N PRO A 8 4.39 13.61 -6.39
CA PRO A 8 3.51 13.26 -7.52
C PRO A 8 4.23 12.60 -8.70
N GLU A 9 5.46 13.02 -9.00
CA GLU A 9 6.29 12.46 -10.07
C GLU A 9 6.66 10.98 -9.84
N LYS A 10 6.63 10.50 -8.59
CA LYS A 10 6.91 9.11 -8.23
C LYS A 10 5.67 8.23 -8.12
N LEU A 11 4.46 8.82 -8.15
CA LEU A 11 3.19 8.09 -7.98
C LEU A 11 3.03 6.89 -8.93
N PRO A 12 3.33 6.99 -10.24
CA PRO A 12 3.12 5.84 -11.13
C PRO A 12 3.94 4.61 -10.75
N GLU A 13 5.20 4.81 -10.37
CA GLU A 13 6.08 3.72 -9.95
C GLU A 13 5.68 3.19 -8.56
N TYR A 14 5.36 4.09 -7.64
CA TYR A 14 4.91 3.73 -6.30
C TYR A 14 3.66 2.85 -6.34
N ILE A 15 2.65 3.22 -7.14
CA ILE A 15 1.42 2.44 -7.34
C ILE A 15 1.73 1.04 -7.89
N ARG A 16 2.58 0.95 -8.92
CA ARG A 16 2.95 -0.33 -9.52
C ARG A 16 3.60 -1.27 -8.51
N ARG A 17 4.58 -0.77 -7.74
CA ARG A 17 5.28 -1.58 -6.73
C ARG A 17 4.40 -1.94 -5.55
N PHE A 18 3.49 -1.05 -5.17
CA PHE A 18 2.47 -1.36 -4.17
C PHE A 18 1.58 -2.51 -4.64
N ASP A 19 1.07 -2.47 -5.87
CA ASP A 19 0.22 -3.53 -6.42
C ASP A 19 0.95 -4.88 -6.50
N GLU A 20 2.25 -4.87 -6.82
CA GLU A 20 3.10 -6.07 -6.76
C GLU A 20 3.16 -6.67 -5.35
N ILE A 21 3.34 -5.84 -4.31
CA ILE A 21 3.31 -6.30 -2.91
C ILE A 21 1.96 -6.93 -2.60
N VAL A 22 0.86 -6.25 -2.90
CA VAL A 22 -0.51 -6.74 -2.65
C VAL A 22 -0.74 -8.10 -3.33
N ARG A 23 -0.34 -8.25 -4.59
CA ARG A 23 -0.47 -9.50 -5.34
C ARG A 23 0.41 -10.63 -4.80
N ARG A 24 1.63 -10.34 -4.32
CA ARG A 24 2.49 -11.35 -3.67
C ARG A 24 1.87 -11.92 -2.39
N HIS A 25 0.95 -11.19 -1.77
CA HIS A 25 0.19 -11.64 -0.60
C HIS A 25 -1.13 -12.34 -0.97
N ASP A 26 -1.32 -12.73 -2.24
CA ASP A 26 -2.53 -13.42 -2.75
C ASP A 26 -3.83 -12.66 -2.43
N THR A 27 -3.79 -11.33 -2.49
CA THR A 27 -4.97 -10.49 -2.29
C THR A 27 -5.05 -9.40 -3.36
N VAL A 28 -6.15 -8.65 -3.34
CA VAL A 28 -6.40 -7.47 -4.18
C VAL A 28 -6.66 -6.27 -3.28
N ALA A 29 -6.51 -5.07 -3.82
CA ALA A 29 -6.79 -3.85 -3.09
C ALA A 29 -7.66 -2.89 -3.89
N SER A 30 -8.40 -2.03 -3.18
CA SER A 30 -8.99 -0.83 -3.76
C SER A 30 -7.97 0.30 -3.70
N TYR A 31 -7.88 1.08 -4.79
CA TYR A 31 -6.94 2.20 -4.94
C TYR A 31 -7.73 3.48 -5.23
N TYR A 32 -7.51 4.52 -4.42
CA TYR A 32 -8.04 5.87 -4.67
C TYR A 32 -7.00 6.90 -4.24
N ALA A 33 -6.89 8.03 -4.95
CA ALA A 33 -5.78 8.95 -4.74
C ALA A 33 -6.19 10.41 -4.90
N HIS A 34 -5.54 11.28 -4.14
CA HIS A 34 -5.42 12.70 -4.44
C HIS A 34 -4.13 12.93 -5.23
N ALA A 35 -4.14 12.53 -6.50
CA ALA A 35 -2.93 12.47 -7.33
C ALA A 35 -2.18 13.81 -7.45
N SER A 36 -2.89 14.94 -7.39
CA SER A 36 -2.29 16.29 -7.47
C SER A 36 -1.36 16.61 -6.31
N VAL A 37 -1.52 15.95 -5.17
CA VAL A 37 -0.73 16.18 -3.94
C VAL A 37 0.06 14.96 -3.50
N GLY A 38 0.10 13.91 -4.33
CA GLY A 38 0.93 12.74 -4.04
C GLY A 38 0.34 11.75 -3.04
N THR A 39 -0.86 12.01 -2.52
CA THR A 39 -1.54 11.14 -1.54
C THR A 39 -2.28 10.01 -2.24
N ILE A 40 -2.06 8.79 -1.76
CA ILE A 40 -2.77 7.61 -2.21
C ILE A 40 -3.30 6.82 -1.03
N HIS A 41 -4.48 6.27 -1.25
CA HIS A 41 -5.19 5.43 -0.33
C HIS A 41 -5.37 4.04 -0.89
N ILE A 42 -4.94 3.03 -0.12
CA ILE A 42 -4.94 1.65 -0.58
C ILE A 42 -5.47 0.74 0.51
N ARG A 43 -6.49 -0.05 0.15
CA ARG A 43 -7.20 -0.94 1.08
C ARG A 43 -7.18 -2.37 0.56
N PRO A 44 -6.28 -3.22 1.07
CA PRO A 44 -6.26 -4.65 0.77
C PRO A 44 -7.54 -5.36 1.24
N MET A 45 -8.01 -6.34 0.47
CA MET A 45 -9.16 -7.16 0.80
C MET A 45 -8.75 -8.25 1.78
N ILE A 46 -8.97 -8.02 3.08
CA ILE A 46 -8.56 -8.91 4.17
C ILE A 46 -9.75 -9.27 5.05
N ASN A 47 -9.88 -10.54 5.43
CA ASN A 47 -10.87 -10.98 6.40
C ASN A 47 -10.34 -10.96 7.83
N LEU A 48 -10.60 -9.88 8.57
CA LEU A 48 -10.14 -9.69 9.96
C LEU A 48 -10.72 -10.69 10.98
N LYS A 49 -11.65 -11.58 10.58
CA LYS A 49 -12.14 -12.67 11.45
C LYS A 49 -11.22 -13.90 11.41
N LYS A 50 -10.24 -13.95 10.51
CA LYS A 50 -9.30 -15.06 10.40
C LYS A 50 -7.90 -14.63 10.83
N THR A 51 -7.25 -15.42 11.68
CA THR A 51 -5.95 -15.04 12.29
C THR A 51 -4.81 -14.97 11.29
N ASP A 52 -4.79 -15.85 10.29
CA ASP A 52 -3.87 -15.85 9.15
C ASP A 52 -3.99 -14.57 8.31
N GLU A 53 -5.21 -14.10 8.09
CA GLU A 53 -5.49 -12.85 7.36
C GLU A 53 -5.04 -11.61 8.15
N ILE A 54 -5.12 -11.64 9.48
CA ILE A 54 -4.55 -10.57 10.33
C ILE A 54 -3.02 -10.53 10.19
N ALA A 55 -2.36 -11.69 10.19
CA ALA A 55 -0.92 -11.76 9.99
C ALA A 55 -0.52 -11.25 8.59
N ARG A 56 -1.30 -11.60 7.55
CA ARG A 56 -1.13 -11.08 6.18
C ARG A 56 -1.26 -9.56 6.14
N MET A 57 -2.28 -8.97 6.77
CA MET A 57 -2.43 -7.52 6.85
C MET A 57 -1.18 -6.84 7.43
N ARG A 58 -0.63 -7.41 8.52
CA ARG A 58 0.58 -6.90 9.15
C ARG A 58 1.78 -6.99 8.21
N SER A 59 1.97 -8.12 7.54
CA SER A 59 3.07 -8.30 6.59
C SER A 59 3.00 -7.30 5.43
N ILE A 60 1.81 -7.09 4.86
CA ILE A 60 1.60 -6.05 3.84
C ILE A 60 1.96 -4.68 4.41
N ALA A 61 1.50 -4.35 5.62
CA ALA A 61 1.78 -3.06 6.23
C ALA A 61 3.27 -2.78 6.45
N GLU A 62 4.03 -3.80 6.84
CA GLU A 62 5.48 -3.69 7.04
C GLU A 62 6.21 -3.46 5.71
N GLU A 63 5.87 -4.19 4.65
CA GLU A 63 6.45 -3.99 3.31
C GLU A 63 6.09 -2.62 2.71
N ILE A 64 4.84 -2.18 2.89
CA ILE A 64 4.42 -0.86 2.42
C ILE A 64 5.13 0.26 3.18
N ARG A 65 5.36 0.11 4.48
CA ARG A 65 6.16 1.08 5.26
C ARG A 65 7.56 1.22 4.66
N ASP A 66 8.20 0.10 4.36
CA ASP A 66 9.55 0.13 3.80
C ASP A 66 9.57 0.73 2.39
N LEU A 67 8.53 0.46 1.58
CA LEU A 67 8.34 1.10 0.28
C LEU A 67 8.15 2.62 0.39
N VAL A 68 7.35 3.10 1.34
CA VAL A 68 7.16 4.54 1.59
C VAL A 68 8.49 5.21 1.92
N LEU A 69 9.29 4.60 2.80
CA LEU A 69 10.62 5.11 3.16
C LEU A 69 11.57 5.16 1.96
N GLU A 70 11.56 4.12 1.11
CA GLU A 70 12.36 4.06 -0.11
C GLU A 70 12.02 5.22 -1.06
N PHE A 71 10.74 5.60 -1.15
CA PHE A 71 10.28 6.69 -2.00
C PHE A 71 10.44 8.08 -1.35
N GLY A 72 10.92 8.15 -0.11
CA GLY A 72 11.02 9.39 0.67
C GLY A 72 9.65 9.98 1.04
N GLY A 73 8.65 9.11 1.19
CA GLY A 73 7.27 9.47 1.49
C GLY A 73 6.95 9.53 2.99
N ALA A 74 5.66 9.67 3.28
CA ALA A 74 5.10 9.66 4.62
C ALA A 74 3.92 8.68 4.73
N MET A 75 3.69 8.17 5.95
CA MET A 75 2.59 7.26 6.33
C MET A 75 1.95 7.73 7.64
#